data_AF-A0AA95HYE7-F1
#
_entry.id   AF-A0AA95HYE7-F1
#
_cell.length_a   1.000
_cell.length_b   1.000
_cell.length_c   1.000
_cell.angle_alpha   90.00
_cell.angle_beta   90.00
_cell.angle_gamma   90.00
#
_symmetry.space_group_name_H-M   'P 1'
#
loop_
_entity.id
_entity.type
_entity.pdbx_description
1 polymer ?
#
loop_
_entity_poly.entity_id
_entity_poly.type
_entity_poly.pdbx_seq_one_letter_code
_entity_poly.pdbx_strand_id
1 'polypeptide(L)'
;MKRGFKTYTFIILLVLGTIFVLDYFDISRLVNNLQNDKNILIEKVSRLEKQNQKGSTETEQLQNENKQLGEQISQLKEEVKEFKTFIQYQDLNDAISTVNSYKAAKTFFQANNYIAFDGTVSYSYLDLEGNCPCFFNFDGLGFEWKPNVVGNLSEFRTEKGKIILIFTSVQNEHTAYQFVMTKATGLKENKSSPIGFDLDKEEKWRILEIKKY
;
A
#
# COMPACT_ATOMS: atom_id res chain seq x y z
N MET A 1 15.25 -102.96 48.80
CA MET A 1 15.49 -101.75 47.97
C MET A 1 14.17 -101.08 47.53
N LYS A 2 13.44 -100.37 48.41
CA LYS A 2 12.21 -99.62 48.01
C LYS A 2 11.98 -98.27 48.72
N ARG A 3 12.80 -97.88 49.70
CA ARG A 3 12.66 -96.61 50.46
C ARG A 3 13.50 -95.45 49.91
N GLY A 4 14.59 -95.72 49.20
CA GLY A 4 15.41 -94.67 48.58
C GLY A 4 14.70 -93.97 47.42
N PHE A 5 14.07 -94.74 46.53
CA PHE A 5 13.48 -94.22 45.28
C PHE A 5 12.40 -93.16 45.52
N LYS A 6 11.45 -93.40 46.46
CA LYS A 6 10.39 -92.42 46.78
C LYS A 6 10.94 -91.10 47.34
N THR A 7 12.01 -91.17 48.12
CA THR A 7 12.65 -89.99 48.73
C THR A 7 13.37 -89.17 47.67
N TYR A 8 14.10 -89.82 46.74
CA TYR A 8 14.73 -89.15 45.60
C TYR A 8 13.71 -88.54 44.63
N THR A 9 12.60 -89.23 44.34
CA THR A 9 11.53 -88.66 43.49
C THR A 9 10.91 -87.41 44.12
N PHE A 10 10.71 -87.40 45.44
CA PHE A 10 10.17 -86.24 46.14
C PHE A 10 11.13 -85.05 46.12
N ILE A 11 12.43 -85.30 46.28
CA ILE A 11 13.47 -84.26 46.20
C ILE A 11 13.54 -83.68 44.78
N ILE A 12 13.49 -84.51 43.73
CA ILE A 12 13.52 -84.05 42.34
C ILE A 12 12.28 -83.20 42.01
N LEU A 13 11.09 -83.60 42.48
CA LEU A 13 9.86 -82.83 42.34
C LEU A 13 9.92 -81.48 43.07
N LEU A 14 10.56 -81.44 44.25
CA LEU A 14 10.77 -80.21 45.00
C LEU A 14 11.70 -79.25 44.26
N VAL A 15 12.81 -79.76 43.71
CA VAL A 15 13.76 -78.97 42.91
C VAL A 15 13.09 -78.43 41.65
N LEU A 16 12.36 -79.27 40.91
CA LEU A 16 11.62 -78.83 39.73
C LEU A 16 10.54 -77.80 40.05
N GLY A 17 9.83 -77.97 41.18
CA GLY A 17 8.86 -77.00 41.67
C GLY A 17 9.49 -75.64 42.01
N THR A 18 10.66 -75.65 42.67
CA THR A 18 11.38 -74.40 42.97
C THR A 18 11.88 -73.68 41.73
N ILE A 19 12.35 -74.41 40.70
CA ILE A 19 12.76 -73.84 39.42
C ILE A 19 11.56 -73.20 38.72
N PHE A 20 10.42 -73.90 38.68
CA PHE A 20 9.20 -73.39 38.04
C PHE A 20 8.65 -72.12 38.70
N VAL A 21 8.72 -72.05 40.03
CA VAL A 21 8.30 -70.87 40.80
C VAL A 21 9.25 -69.70 40.56
N LEU A 22 10.57 -69.93 40.53
CA LEU A 22 11.56 -68.90 40.21
C LEU A 22 11.39 -68.36 38.79
N ASP A 23 11.22 -69.23 37.79
CA ASP A 23 10.96 -68.84 36.41
C ASP A 23 9.65 -68.04 36.28
N TYR A 24 8.59 -68.42 37.00
CA TYR A 24 7.33 -67.67 37.01
C TYR A 24 7.49 -66.27 37.64
N PHE A 25 8.27 -66.14 38.71
CA PHE A 25 8.56 -64.83 39.32
C PHE A 25 9.40 -63.94 38.41
N ASP A 26 10.39 -64.49 37.71
CA ASP A 26 11.20 -63.73 36.74
C ASP A 26 10.38 -63.32 35.52
N ILE A 27 9.51 -64.20 35.00
CA ILE A 27 8.57 -63.86 33.92
C ILE A 27 7.55 -62.81 34.40
N SER A 28 6.99 -62.93 35.60
CA SER A 28 6.05 -61.95 36.15
C SER A 28 6.68 -60.58 36.33
N ARG A 29 7.93 -60.54 36.83
CA ARG A 29 8.71 -59.30 36.95
C ARG A 29 9.00 -58.69 35.57
N LEU A 30 9.34 -59.51 34.58
CA LEU A 30 9.60 -59.07 33.22
C LEU A 30 8.34 -58.53 32.54
N VAL A 31 7.20 -59.19 32.71
CA VAL A 31 5.87 -58.74 32.26
C VAL A 31 5.47 -57.42 32.92
N ASN A 32 5.67 -57.28 34.24
CA ASN A 32 5.38 -56.04 34.97
C ASN A 32 6.27 -54.88 34.49
N ASN A 33 7.56 -55.13 34.26
CA ASN A 33 8.48 -54.13 33.72
C ASN A 33 8.07 -53.72 32.29
N LEU A 34 7.74 -54.68 31.43
CA LEU A 34 7.23 -54.40 30.08
C LEU A 34 5.93 -53.61 30.08
N GLN A 35 5.01 -53.92 31.00
CA GLN A 35 3.76 -53.18 31.15
C GLN A 35 4.03 -51.74 31.59
N ASN A 36 5.00 -51.54 32.49
CA ASN A 36 5.38 -50.22 32.96
C ASN A 36 6.08 -49.40 31.85
N ASP A 37 7.01 -50.02 31.11
CA ASP A 37 7.68 -49.40 29.96
C ASP A 37 6.68 -49.03 28.85
N LYS A 38 5.70 -49.90 28.58
CA LYS A 38 4.60 -49.62 27.65
C LYS A 38 3.80 -48.41 28.10
N ASN A 39 3.45 -48.31 29.38
CA ASN A 39 2.69 -47.18 29.91
C ASN A 39 3.49 -45.87 29.81
N ILE A 40 4.78 -45.90 30.15
CA ILE A 40 5.69 -44.74 30.01
C ILE A 40 5.79 -44.32 28.54
N LEU A 41 5.86 -45.27 27.61
CA LEU A 41 5.96 -44.98 26.19
C LEU A 41 4.67 -44.36 25.66
N ILE A 42 3.50 -44.87 26.06
CA ILE A 42 2.18 -44.28 25.72
C ILE A 42 2.10 -42.84 26.23
N GLU A 43 2.55 -42.57 27.46
CA GLU A 43 2.54 -41.22 28.03
C GLU A 43 3.47 -40.28 27.24
N LYS A 44 4.68 -40.74 26.87
CA LYS A 44 5.62 -39.97 26.04
C LYS A 44 5.05 -39.68 24.65
N VAL A 45 4.44 -40.66 23.99
CA VAL A 45 3.81 -40.49 22.67
C VAL A 45 2.68 -39.48 22.76
N SER A 46 1.79 -39.59 23.76
CA SER A 46 0.69 -38.64 23.95
C SER A 46 1.18 -37.22 24.22
N ARG A 47 2.28 -37.06 24.97
CA ARG A 47 2.91 -35.75 25.20
C ARG A 47 3.50 -35.17 23.91
N LEU A 48 4.19 -35.98 23.11
CA LEU A 48 4.79 -35.57 21.85
C LEU A 48 3.71 -35.21 20.81
N GLU A 49 2.63 -35.97 20.71
CA GLU A 49 1.49 -35.65 19.84
C GLU A 49 0.88 -34.29 20.20
N LYS A 50 0.65 -34.03 21.49
CA LYS A 50 0.13 -32.72 21.96
C LYS A 50 1.09 -31.57 21.64
N GLN A 51 2.40 -31.77 21.83
CA GLN A 51 3.40 -30.76 21.49
C GLN A 51 3.46 -30.50 19.98
N ASN A 52 3.41 -31.55 19.18
CA ASN A 52 3.44 -31.45 17.72
C ASN A 52 2.19 -30.74 17.18
N GLN A 53 1.02 -31.06 17.73
CA GLN A 53 -0.23 -30.39 17.36
C GLN A 53 -0.20 -28.91 17.72
N LYS A 54 0.29 -28.56 18.93
CA LYS A 54 0.48 -27.16 19.33
C LYS A 54 1.44 -26.42 18.39
N GLY A 55 2.59 -27.03 18.07
CA GLY A 55 3.57 -26.46 17.14
C GLY A 55 3.01 -26.28 15.72
N SER A 56 2.18 -27.21 15.25
CA SER A 56 1.49 -27.10 13.96
C SER A 56 0.54 -25.90 13.93
N THR A 57 -0.29 -25.72 14.96
CA THR A 57 -1.21 -24.58 15.05
C THR A 57 -0.46 -23.25 15.15
N GLU A 58 0.63 -23.20 15.92
CA GLU A 58 1.47 -22.00 16.05
C GLU A 58 2.16 -21.66 14.71
N THR A 59 2.59 -22.66 13.94
CA THR A 59 3.17 -22.47 12.61
C THR A 59 2.15 -21.94 11.61
N GLU A 60 0.92 -22.50 11.59
CA GLU A 60 -0.18 -22.02 10.75
C GLU A 60 -0.56 -20.57 11.08
N GLN A 61 -0.60 -20.23 12.36
CA GLN A 61 -0.88 -18.86 12.80
C GLN A 61 0.22 -17.89 12.34
N LEU A 62 1.49 -18.22 12.56
CA LEU A 62 2.63 -17.42 12.11
C LEU A 62 2.66 -17.26 10.58
N GLN A 63 2.26 -18.29 9.83
CA GLN A 63 2.21 -18.23 8.38
C GLN A 63 1.08 -17.29 7.90
N ASN A 64 -0.07 -17.29 8.56
CA ASN A 64 -1.16 -16.35 8.28
C ASN A 64 -0.77 -14.90 8.64
N GLU A 65 -0.15 -14.69 9.81
CA GLU A 65 0.34 -13.36 10.22
C GLU A 65 1.39 -12.82 9.24
N ASN A 66 2.35 -13.67 8.80
CA ASN A 66 3.33 -13.28 7.78
C ASN A 66 2.67 -12.92 6.45
N LYS A 67 1.63 -13.65 6.04
CA LYS A 67 0.89 -13.33 4.80
C LYS A 67 0.18 -11.98 4.92
N GLN A 68 -0.50 -11.74 6.03
CA GLN A 68 -1.17 -10.46 6.30
C GLN A 68 -0.18 -9.30 6.36
N LEU A 69 0.98 -9.47 7.02
CA LEU A 69 2.05 -8.48 7.05
C LEU A 69 2.61 -8.21 5.65
N GLY A 70 2.78 -9.23 4.81
CA GLY A 70 3.22 -9.07 3.42
C GLY A 70 2.24 -8.27 2.57
N GLU A 71 0.93 -8.48 2.75
CA GLU A 71 -0.13 -7.72 2.09
C GLU A 71 -0.14 -6.25 2.57
N GLN A 72 -0.03 -6.02 3.88
CA GLN A 72 0.05 -4.68 4.47
C GLN A 72 1.31 -3.92 4.02
N ILE A 73 2.47 -4.58 3.96
CA ILE A 73 3.71 -3.98 3.43
C ILE A 73 3.54 -3.60 1.97
N SER A 74 2.85 -4.41 1.17
CA SER A 74 2.61 -4.12 -0.25
C SER A 74 1.68 -2.92 -0.42
N GLN A 75 0.60 -2.83 0.37
CA GLN A 75 -0.29 -1.68 0.40
C GLN A 75 0.44 -0.41 0.84
N LEU A 76 1.19 -0.47 1.94
CA LEU A 76 1.97 0.66 2.44
C LEU A 76 3.03 1.11 1.44
N LYS A 77 3.63 0.20 0.67
CA LYS A 77 4.61 0.53 -0.36
C LYS A 77 3.97 1.25 -1.55
N GLU A 78 2.76 0.88 -1.93
CA GLU A 78 2.00 1.61 -2.96
C GLU A 78 1.55 2.98 -2.46
N GLU A 79 1.03 3.09 -1.22
CA GLU A 79 0.72 4.38 -0.60
C GLU A 79 1.97 5.27 -0.51
N VAL A 80 3.11 4.74 -0.09
CA VAL A 80 4.39 5.46 -0.05
C VAL A 80 4.86 5.88 -1.44
N LYS A 81 4.61 5.09 -2.50
CA LYS A 81 4.88 5.50 -3.89
C LYS A 81 3.98 6.65 -4.31
N GLU A 82 2.70 6.62 -3.95
CA GLU A 82 1.76 7.72 -4.18
C GLU A 82 2.21 9.00 -3.44
N PHE A 83 2.74 8.87 -2.22
CA PHE A 83 3.33 9.97 -1.46
C PHE A 83 4.72 10.42 -1.97
N LYS A 84 5.42 9.60 -2.74
CA LYS A 84 6.81 9.87 -3.19
C LYS A 84 6.94 10.91 -4.30
N THR A 85 5.84 11.49 -4.78
CA THR A 85 5.88 12.76 -5.51
C THR A 85 6.02 13.91 -4.51
N PHE A 86 7.12 13.90 -3.74
CA PHE A 86 7.44 14.94 -2.78
C PHE A 86 7.71 16.23 -3.56
N ILE A 87 6.71 17.10 -3.62
CA ILE A 87 6.81 18.45 -4.16
C ILE A 87 7.89 19.18 -3.37
N GLN A 88 9.00 19.52 -4.03
CA GLN A 88 10.07 20.24 -3.40
C GLN A 88 9.68 21.71 -3.22
N TYR A 89 10.37 22.43 -2.34
CA TYR A 89 10.19 23.87 -2.20
C TYR A 89 10.39 24.62 -3.53
N GLN A 90 11.31 24.16 -4.37
CA GLN A 90 11.52 24.69 -5.71
C GLN A 90 10.29 24.47 -6.61
N ASP A 91 9.68 23.28 -6.55
CA ASP A 91 8.47 22.98 -7.33
C ASP A 91 7.31 23.91 -6.93
N LEU A 92 7.16 24.20 -5.64
CA LEU A 92 6.18 25.17 -5.16
C LEU A 92 6.45 26.58 -5.70
N ASN A 93 7.71 27.04 -5.64
CA ASN A 93 8.08 28.35 -6.18
C ASN A 93 7.85 28.45 -7.69
N ASP A 94 8.18 27.39 -8.43
CA ASP A 94 7.97 27.33 -9.87
C ASP A 94 6.48 27.38 -10.20
N ALA A 95 5.64 26.63 -9.47
CA ALA A 95 4.19 26.66 -9.65
C ALA A 95 3.59 28.04 -9.32
N ILE A 96 4.03 28.69 -8.24
CA ILE A 96 3.62 30.06 -7.90
C ILE A 96 4.05 31.04 -9.00
N SER A 97 5.28 30.91 -9.51
CA SER A 97 5.80 31.73 -10.60
C SER A 97 4.98 31.57 -11.89
N THR A 98 4.56 30.34 -12.21
CA THR A 98 3.65 30.07 -13.33
C THR A 98 2.33 30.82 -13.18
N VAL A 99 1.67 30.75 -12.01
CA VAL A 99 0.39 31.46 -11.81
C VAL A 99 0.58 32.98 -11.82
N ASN A 100 1.68 33.50 -11.27
CA ASN A 100 2.00 34.93 -11.34
C ASN A 100 2.22 35.39 -12.80
N SER A 101 2.86 34.56 -13.61
CA SER A 101 3.08 34.84 -15.04
C SER A 101 1.78 34.76 -15.85
N TYR A 102 0.91 33.80 -15.52
CA TYR A 102 -0.45 33.72 -16.06
C TYR A 102 -1.28 34.96 -15.70
N LYS A 103 -1.24 35.40 -14.44
CA LYS A 103 -1.89 36.62 -13.95
C LYS A 103 -1.40 37.87 -14.69
N ALA A 104 -0.11 37.93 -15.01
CA ALA A 104 0.50 39.06 -15.71
C ALA A 104 0.29 39.04 -17.24
N ALA A 105 -0.29 37.97 -17.79
CA ALA A 105 -0.55 37.85 -19.22
C ALA A 105 -1.50 38.96 -19.70
N LYS A 106 -1.13 39.61 -20.80
CA LYS A 106 -1.91 40.72 -21.39
C LYS A 106 -2.92 40.25 -22.44
N THR A 107 -2.74 39.05 -22.95
CA THR A 107 -3.60 38.47 -23.98
C THR A 107 -3.96 37.03 -23.60
N PHE A 108 -5.10 36.54 -24.10
CA PHE A 108 -5.51 35.15 -23.89
C PHE A 108 -4.45 34.19 -24.44
N PHE A 109 -3.86 34.56 -25.58
CA PHE A 109 -2.79 33.82 -26.20
C PHE A 109 -1.60 33.63 -25.23
N GLN A 110 -1.18 34.70 -24.55
CA GLN A 110 -0.13 34.62 -23.54
C GLN A 110 -0.54 33.80 -22.32
N ALA A 111 -1.80 33.91 -21.89
CA ALA A 111 -2.32 33.15 -20.76
C ALA A 111 -2.35 31.63 -21.07
N ASN A 112 -2.70 31.26 -22.31
CA ASN A 112 -2.75 29.87 -22.77
C ASN A 112 -1.39 29.17 -22.68
N ASN A 113 -0.28 29.90 -22.76
CA ASN A 113 1.05 29.32 -22.60
C ASN A 113 1.25 28.67 -21.23
N TYR A 114 0.48 29.03 -20.20
CA TYR A 114 0.65 28.49 -18.84
C TYR A 114 -0.28 27.31 -18.54
N ILE A 115 -1.12 26.92 -19.50
CA ILE A 115 -2.09 25.86 -19.36
C ILE A 115 -1.48 24.51 -19.76
N ALA A 116 -1.84 23.45 -19.04
CA ALA A 116 -1.40 22.09 -19.33
C ALA A 116 -2.05 21.61 -20.63
N PHE A 117 -1.27 20.91 -21.45
CA PHE A 117 -1.77 20.22 -22.64
C PHE A 117 -1.71 18.71 -22.40
N ASP A 118 -2.81 18.14 -21.91
CA ASP A 118 -2.95 16.71 -21.58
C ASP A 118 -4.11 16.02 -22.35
N GLY A 119 -4.71 16.73 -23.31
CA GLY A 119 -5.84 16.26 -24.11
C GLY A 119 -7.21 16.43 -23.46
N THR A 120 -7.28 16.84 -22.19
CA THR A 120 -8.55 17.14 -21.49
C THR A 120 -8.90 18.62 -21.54
N VAL A 121 -7.90 19.47 -21.76
CA VAL A 121 -8.08 20.91 -21.87
C VAL A 121 -8.34 21.32 -23.32
N SER A 122 -9.43 22.05 -23.54
CA SER A 122 -9.70 22.72 -24.81
C SER A 122 -9.91 24.22 -24.61
N TYR A 123 -9.77 24.98 -25.69
CA TYR A 123 -9.98 26.42 -25.67
C TYR A 123 -10.91 26.84 -26.81
N SER A 124 -11.70 27.88 -26.55
CA SER A 124 -12.57 28.50 -27.53
C SER A 124 -12.18 29.95 -27.68
N TYR A 125 -12.02 30.40 -28.93
CA TYR A 125 -11.80 31.82 -29.25
C TYR A 125 -13.08 32.68 -29.15
N LEU A 126 -14.16 32.10 -28.64
CA LEU A 126 -15.44 32.73 -28.36
C LEU A 126 -15.72 32.61 -26.86
N ASP A 127 -16.04 33.72 -26.20
CA ASP A 127 -16.71 33.68 -24.89
C ASP A 127 -18.20 33.36 -25.08
N LEU A 128 -18.98 33.29 -24.00
CA LEU A 128 -20.42 33.03 -24.05
C LEU A 128 -21.21 34.12 -24.81
N GLU A 129 -20.62 35.30 -25.02
CA GLU A 129 -21.22 36.49 -25.63
C GLU A 129 -20.66 36.83 -27.03
N GLY A 130 -19.67 36.08 -27.52
CA GLY A 130 -18.98 36.28 -28.79
C GLY A 130 -17.90 37.37 -28.83
N ASN A 131 -17.43 37.89 -27.69
CA ASN A 131 -16.62 39.12 -27.62
C ASN A 131 -15.14 38.91 -27.25
N CYS A 132 -14.79 37.80 -26.58
CA CYS A 132 -13.48 37.39 -26.02
C CYS A 132 -12.92 38.39 -24.96
N PRO A 133 -12.50 37.94 -23.76
CA PRO A 133 -11.24 37.21 -23.63
C PRO A 133 -11.49 35.74 -23.30
N CYS A 134 -10.88 34.90 -24.11
CA CYS A 134 -11.41 33.62 -24.53
C CYS A 134 -11.44 32.51 -23.46
N PHE A 135 -12.16 31.43 -23.75
CA PHE A 135 -12.66 30.45 -22.77
C PHE A 135 -11.80 29.19 -22.71
N PHE A 136 -11.47 28.73 -21.50
CA PHE A 136 -10.89 27.41 -21.24
C PHE A 136 -11.99 26.43 -20.87
N ASN A 137 -11.85 25.18 -21.32
CA ASN A 137 -12.67 24.08 -20.84
C ASN A 137 -11.73 23.05 -20.21
N PHE A 138 -11.91 22.84 -18.91
CA PHE A 138 -11.18 21.86 -18.11
C PHE A 138 -12.15 20.73 -17.76
N ASP A 139 -12.01 19.57 -18.41
CA ASP A 139 -12.83 18.38 -18.14
C ASP A 139 -14.36 18.65 -18.11
N GLY A 140 -14.85 19.38 -19.12
CA GLY A 140 -16.26 19.74 -19.26
C GLY A 140 -16.68 20.99 -18.49
N LEU A 141 -15.82 21.53 -17.61
CA LEU A 141 -16.08 22.77 -16.89
C LEU A 141 -15.49 23.97 -17.61
N GLY A 142 -16.39 24.88 -17.96
CA GLY A 142 -16.08 26.13 -18.61
C GLY A 142 -15.50 27.20 -17.70
N PHE A 143 -14.45 27.87 -18.14
CA PHE A 143 -13.82 28.98 -17.44
C PHE A 143 -13.48 30.12 -18.40
N GLU A 144 -14.13 31.26 -18.21
CA GLU A 144 -13.84 32.49 -18.96
C GLU A 144 -12.57 33.15 -18.41
N TRP A 145 -11.55 33.34 -19.25
CA TRP A 145 -10.35 34.05 -18.85
C TRP A 145 -10.62 35.55 -18.73
N LYS A 146 -10.25 36.15 -17.60
CA LYS A 146 -10.30 37.60 -17.42
C LYS A 146 -8.94 38.12 -16.96
N PRO A 147 -8.36 39.11 -17.64
CA PRO A 147 -7.12 39.72 -17.16
C PRO A 147 -7.35 40.48 -15.85
N ASN A 148 -6.32 40.55 -15.01
CA ASN A 148 -6.30 41.35 -13.77
C ASN A 148 -7.34 41.01 -12.70
N VAL A 149 -8.01 39.84 -12.76
CA VAL A 149 -9.00 39.43 -11.74
C VAL A 149 -8.38 38.65 -10.57
N VAL A 150 -7.23 38.03 -10.80
CA VAL A 150 -6.52 37.19 -9.82
C VAL A 150 -5.65 38.09 -8.93
N GLY A 151 -5.92 38.05 -7.62
CA GLY A 151 -5.26 38.82 -6.58
C GLY A 151 -3.95 38.18 -6.10
N ASN A 152 -3.76 38.13 -4.77
CA ASN A 152 -2.58 37.58 -4.12
C ASN A 152 -2.82 36.14 -3.64
N LEU A 153 -1.75 35.34 -3.58
CA LEU A 153 -1.77 34.01 -3.00
C LEU A 153 -2.19 34.11 -1.52
N SER A 154 -3.25 33.41 -1.14
CA SER A 154 -3.72 33.33 0.25
C SER A 154 -3.33 32.00 0.90
N GLU A 155 -3.42 30.91 0.16
CA GLU A 155 -3.19 29.56 0.68
C GLU A 155 -2.63 28.64 -0.41
N PHE A 156 -1.88 27.62 0.00
CA PHE A 156 -1.53 26.52 -0.87
C PHE A 156 -1.63 25.19 -0.13
N ARG A 157 -1.85 24.12 -0.88
CA ARG A 157 -1.77 22.74 -0.40
C ARG A 157 -1.27 21.81 -1.49
N THR A 158 -0.83 20.62 -1.08
CA THR A 158 -0.31 19.60 -2.00
C THR A 158 -1.15 18.33 -1.89
N GLU A 159 -1.59 17.79 -3.03
CA GLU A 159 -2.43 16.60 -3.08
C GLU A 159 -1.99 15.70 -4.24
N LYS A 160 -1.55 14.47 -3.94
CA LYS A 160 -1.25 13.42 -4.94
C LYS A 160 -0.39 13.92 -6.13
N GLY A 161 0.73 14.57 -5.83
CA GLY A 161 1.65 15.11 -6.85
C GLY A 161 1.19 16.40 -7.55
N LYS A 162 0.04 16.97 -7.15
CA LYS A 162 -0.46 18.27 -7.60
C LYS A 162 -0.22 19.34 -6.55
N ILE A 163 -0.02 20.57 -7.00
CA ILE A 163 0.02 21.75 -6.14
C ILE A 163 -1.28 22.52 -6.35
N ILE A 164 -1.99 22.80 -5.27
CA ILE A 164 -3.21 23.59 -5.30
C ILE A 164 -2.87 24.96 -4.72
N LEU A 165 -3.07 26.01 -5.51
CA LEU A 165 -2.79 27.38 -5.13
C LEU A 165 -4.11 28.17 -5.09
N ILE A 166 -4.37 28.83 -3.97
CA ILE A 166 -5.56 29.67 -3.79
C ILE A 166 -5.14 31.13 -3.79
N PHE A 167 -5.73 31.89 -4.70
CA PHE A 167 -5.54 33.32 -4.83
C PHE A 167 -6.84 34.06 -4.52
N THR A 168 -6.73 35.17 -3.80
CA THR A 168 -7.83 36.13 -3.65
C THR A 168 -8.30 36.68 -5.01
N SER A 169 -9.52 37.20 -5.09
CA SER A 169 -10.03 37.92 -6.26
C SER A 169 -10.10 39.42 -5.99
N VAL A 170 -9.81 40.24 -6.99
CA VAL A 170 -10.04 41.70 -6.89
C VAL A 170 -11.51 42.08 -7.14
N GLN A 171 -12.34 41.15 -7.63
CA GLN A 171 -13.73 41.42 -7.97
C GLN A 171 -14.65 41.41 -6.74
N ASN A 172 -14.32 40.63 -5.70
CA ASN A 172 -15.09 40.49 -4.46
C ASN A 172 -14.23 39.78 -3.40
N GLU A 173 -14.25 40.27 -2.15
CA GLU A 173 -13.48 39.74 -1.01
C GLU A 173 -13.84 38.30 -0.65
N HIS A 174 -15.05 37.85 -1.01
CA HIS A 174 -15.51 36.48 -0.76
C HIS A 174 -15.21 35.51 -1.88
N THR A 175 -14.62 35.98 -2.99
CA THR A 175 -14.37 35.14 -4.15
C THR A 175 -12.88 34.85 -4.28
N ALA A 176 -12.52 33.59 -4.50
CA ALA A 176 -11.16 33.14 -4.68
C ALA A 176 -11.02 32.27 -5.94
N TYR A 177 -9.80 32.27 -6.47
CA TYR A 177 -9.39 31.43 -7.58
C TYR A 177 -8.52 30.31 -7.05
N GLN A 178 -8.92 29.07 -7.32
CA GLN A 178 -8.08 27.91 -7.08
C GLN A 178 -7.49 27.43 -8.40
N PHE A 179 -6.16 27.37 -8.44
CA PHE A 179 -5.37 26.81 -9.52
C PHE A 179 -4.85 25.45 -9.11
N VAL A 180 -5.17 24.43 -9.89
CA VAL A 180 -4.59 23.10 -9.74
C VAL A 180 -3.42 22.99 -10.70
N MET A 181 -2.23 22.72 -10.17
CA MET A 181 -0.98 22.70 -10.91
C MET A 181 -0.48 21.26 -11.06
N THR A 182 0.06 20.95 -12.23
CA THR A 182 0.70 19.67 -12.54
C THR A 182 1.95 19.89 -13.38
N LYS A 183 2.88 18.93 -13.38
CA LYS A 183 3.92 18.88 -14.41
C LYS A 183 3.32 18.31 -15.70
N ALA A 184 3.42 19.07 -16.78
CA ALA A 184 2.90 18.69 -18.09
C ALA A 184 3.61 19.47 -19.22
N THR A 185 3.47 18.95 -20.44
CA THR A 185 3.72 19.74 -21.66
C THR A 185 2.67 20.84 -21.79
N GLY A 186 2.96 21.85 -22.59
CA GLY A 186 2.06 22.97 -22.82
C GLY A 186 2.00 23.37 -24.28
N LEU A 187 1.37 24.51 -24.54
CA LEU A 187 1.43 25.17 -25.83
C LEU A 187 2.34 26.39 -25.75
N LYS A 188 3.01 26.71 -26.85
CA LYS A 188 3.82 27.91 -26.98
C LYS A 188 3.40 28.68 -28.22
N GLU A 189 3.40 30.00 -28.10
CA GLU A 189 3.19 30.91 -29.24
C GLU A 189 4.16 30.60 -30.39
N ASN A 190 3.58 30.32 -31.55
CA ASN A 190 4.28 30.32 -32.82
C ASN A 190 3.43 31.01 -33.88
N LYS A 191 3.76 32.27 -34.18
CA LYS A 191 3.09 33.09 -35.20
C LYS A 191 3.21 32.54 -36.62
N SER A 192 4.13 31.60 -36.86
CA SER A 192 4.28 30.92 -38.15
C SER A 192 3.44 29.64 -38.25
N SER A 193 2.83 29.17 -37.15
CA SER A 193 1.93 28.02 -37.13
C SER A 193 0.54 28.43 -37.64
N PRO A 194 -0.13 27.62 -38.48
CA PRO A 194 -1.49 27.92 -38.96
C PRO A 194 -2.52 28.11 -37.84
N ILE A 195 -2.30 27.46 -36.69
CA ILE A 195 -3.14 27.53 -35.50
C ILE A 195 -2.61 28.50 -34.45
N GLY A 196 -1.51 29.20 -34.75
CA GLY A 196 -0.84 30.16 -33.86
C GLY A 196 0.02 29.54 -32.76
N PHE A 197 -0.10 28.23 -32.49
CA PHE A 197 0.60 27.53 -31.41
C PHE A 197 1.40 26.32 -31.90
N ASP A 198 2.46 26.00 -31.16
CA ASP A 198 3.18 24.72 -31.23
C ASP A 198 3.15 24.01 -29.87
N LEU A 199 3.34 22.69 -29.88
CA LEU A 199 3.52 21.91 -28.67
C LEU A 199 4.86 22.25 -28.01
N ASP A 200 4.81 22.78 -26.80
CA ASP A 200 5.97 22.90 -25.91
C ASP A 200 6.22 21.53 -25.26
N LYS A 201 7.20 20.80 -25.82
CA LYS A 201 7.58 19.46 -25.36
C LYS A 201 8.28 19.46 -24.00
N GLU A 202 8.63 20.63 -23.46
CA GLU A 202 9.27 20.74 -22.16
C GLU A 202 8.23 20.60 -21.04
N GLU A 203 8.45 19.61 -20.18
CA GLU A 203 7.60 19.34 -19.02
C GLU A 203 7.88 20.35 -17.90
N LYS A 204 6.87 21.16 -17.55
CA LYS A 204 6.95 22.22 -16.54
C LYS A 204 5.68 22.25 -15.69
N TRP A 205 5.71 22.99 -14.58
CA TRP A 205 4.50 23.30 -13.83
C TRP A 205 3.55 24.15 -14.67
N ARG A 206 2.36 23.61 -14.94
CA ARG A 206 1.27 24.22 -15.73
C ARG A 206 -0.05 24.12 -14.97
N ILE A 207 -0.98 24.98 -15.33
CA ILE A 207 -2.34 25.01 -14.80
C ILE A 207 -3.15 23.89 -15.47
N LEU A 208 -3.58 22.92 -14.68
CA LEU A 208 -4.44 21.82 -15.10
C LEU A 208 -5.93 22.16 -14.99
N GLU A 209 -6.30 22.97 -14.00
CA GLU A 209 -7.69 23.31 -13.71
C GLU A 209 -7.76 24.66 -12.99
N ILE A 210 -8.84 25.42 -13.23
CA ILE A 210 -9.14 26.66 -12.53
C ILE A 210 -10.58 26.61 -11.99
N LYS A 211 -10.75 26.86 -10.69
CA LYS A 211 -12.07 26.98 -10.03
C LYS A 211 -12.24 28.38 -9.45
N LYS A 212 -13.47 28.89 -9.53
CA LYS A 212 -13.92 30.11 -8.86
C LYS A 212 -14.94 29.70 -7.79
N TYR A 213 -14.75 30.13 -6.55
CA TYR A 213 -15.71 29.99 -5.45
C TYR A 213 -15.81 31.28 -4.66
#